data_AF-A0A229P2D1-F1
#
_entry.id   AF-A0A229P2D1-F1
#
_cell.length_a   1.000
_cell.length_b   1.000
_cell.length_c   1.000
_cell.angle_alpha   90.00
_cell.angle_beta   90.00
_cell.angle_gamma   90.00
#
_symmetry.space_group_name_H-M   'P 1'
#
loop_
_entity.id
_entity.type
_entity.pdbx_description
1 polymer ?
#
loop_
_entity_poly.entity_id
_entity_poly.type
_entity_poly.pdbx_seq_one_letter_code
_entity_poly.pdbx_strand_id
1 'polypeptide(L)'
;MLKKITGLMLAGAIVMSVPVMASVSANEQGSTKYQSVMTGSNTSVERIYVAAEKFRITTKGKTVDQLNTEVKRAEKQAQKASTLLKAKKFGIVTKGKTIEQISVEIKRTEKAQKAKATKAEAHKAAVVKKAKSIGIVTKGKTAEQILVEGQRAEKAAKSPDWK
;
A
#
# COMPACT_ATOMS: atom_id res chain seq x y z
N MET A 1 -15.28 -20.51 -45.75
CA MET A 1 -16.39 -21.44 -45.49
C MET A 1 -17.33 -20.81 -44.47
N LEU A 2 -18.59 -20.62 -44.89
CA LEU A 2 -19.69 -20.04 -44.12
C LEU A 2 -20.03 -20.93 -42.91
N LYS A 3 -20.38 -20.29 -41.79
CA LYS A 3 -21.63 -20.54 -41.06
C LYS A 3 -21.92 -19.35 -40.13
N LYS A 4 -22.71 -18.41 -40.65
CA LYS A 4 -23.39 -17.37 -39.89
C LYS A 4 -24.55 -18.04 -39.16
N ILE A 5 -24.66 -17.83 -37.84
CA ILE A 5 -25.84 -18.26 -37.09
C ILE A 5 -26.77 -17.05 -37.02
N THR A 6 -27.75 -17.13 -37.89
CA THR A 6 -28.91 -16.26 -37.99
C THR A 6 -29.89 -16.61 -36.88
N GLY A 7 -30.37 -15.57 -36.18
CA GLY A 7 -31.76 -15.49 -35.73
C GLY A 7 -32.16 -16.30 -34.49
N LEU A 8 -32.38 -15.58 -33.39
CA LEU A 8 -33.68 -15.67 -32.71
C LEU A 8 -33.99 -14.32 -32.05
N MET A 9 -34.79 -13.53 -32.77
CA MET A 9 -35.57 -12.44 -32.18
C MET A 9 -36.62 -13.09 -31.28
N LEU A 10 -36.59 -12.79 -29.98
CA LEU A 10 -37.75 -13.00 -29.12
C LEU A 10 -38.18 -11.63 -28.60
N ALA A 11 -39.15 -11.04 -29.29
CA ALA A 11 -39.96 -9.95 -28.80
C ALA A 11 -40.73 -10.46 -27.57
N GLY A 12 -40.45 -9.84 -26.42
CA GLY A 12 -41.14 -10.12 -25.16
C GLY A 12 -41.31 -8.80 -24.41
N ALA A 13 -42.20 -7.94 -24.92
CA ALA A 13 -42.70 -6.82 -24.15
C ALA A 13 -43.65 -7.36 -23.08
N ILE A 14 -43.18 -7.43 -21.84
CA ILE A 14 -44.05 -7.55 -20.67
C ILE A 14 -43.94 -6.23 -19.91
N VAL A 15 -44.83 -5.30 -20.25
CA VAL A 15 -45.12 -4.13 -19.42
C VAL A 15 -46.02 -4.62 -18.29
N MET A 16 -45.43 -5.00 -17.16
CA MET A 16 -46.15 -5.17 -15.91
C MET A 16 -46.37 -3.78 -15.30
N SER A 17 -47.49 -3.18 -15.64
CA SER A 17 -48.03 -1.99 -14.98
C SER A 17 -48.42 -2.35 -13.56
N VAL A 18 -47.55 -2.08 -12.60
CA VAL A 18 -47.90 -2.10 -11.18
C VAL A 18 -48.40 -0.71 -10.81
N PRO A 19 -49.63 -0.54 -10.28
CA PRO A 19 -50.02 0.70 -9.65
C PRO A 19 -49.15 0.88 -8.39
N VAL A 20 -48.14 1.75 -8.46
CA VAL A 20 -47.49 2.26 -7.26
C VAL A 20 -48.50 3.19 -6.61
N MET A 21 -49.22 2.67 -5.60
CA MET A 21 -49.95 3.51 -4.67
C MET A 21 -48.96 4.50 -4.06
N ALA A 22 -49.25 5.78 -4.24
CA ALA A 22 -48.64 6.86 -3.47
C ALA A 22 -49.06 6.69 -2.00
N SER A 23 -48.31 5.89 -1.25
CA SER A 23 -48.31 6.01 0.21
C SER A 23 -47.58 7.30 0.55
N VAL A 24 -48.37 8.35 0.76
CA VAL A 24 -48.01 9.48 1.61
C VAL A 24 -47.61 8.90 2.98
N SER A 25 -46.31 8.74 3.20
CA SER A 25 -45.76 8.90 4.53
C SER A 25 -45.21 10.32 4.60
N ALA A 26 -46.08 11.21 5.07
CA ALA A 26 -45.65 12.40 5.76
C ALA A 26 -44.73 11.94 6.92
N ASN A 27 -43.43 12.03 6.69
CA ASN A 27 -42.50 12.38 7.75
C ASN A 27 -41.50 13.38 7.17
N GLU A 28 -42.04 14.53 6.75
CA GLU A 28 -41.32 15.79 6.88
C GLU A 28 -41.14 16.09 8.37
N GLN A 29 -40.20 15.39 9.00
CA GLN A 29 -39.54 15.90 10.19
C GLN A 29 -38.15 16.32 9.76
N GLY A 30 -38.09 17.59 9.35
CA GLY A 30 -37.19 18.53 9.97
C GLY A 30 -35.72 18.18 9.86
N SER A 31 -35.05 18.95 9.02
CA SER A 31 -33.74 19.51 9.33
C SER A 31 -33.51 19.63 10.84
N THR A 32 -32.82 18.68 11.45
CA THR A 32 -31.98 18.99 12.58
C THR A 32 -30.58 19.08 12.04
N LYS A 33 -30.09 20.33 11.96
CA LYS A 33 -28.71 20.61 12.28
C LYS A 33 -28.29 19.60 13.35
N TYR A 34 -27.34 18.73 13.06
CA TYR A 34 -26.65 17.98 14.10
C TYR A 34 -25.75 18.99 14.86
N GLN A 35 -26.39 19.92 15.58
CA GLN A 35 -25.89 20.38 16.85
C GLN A 35 -26.06 19.21 17.81
N SER A 36 -25.10 18.28 17.78
CA SER A 36 -24.85 17.44 18.94
C SER A 36 -24.01 18.26 19.91
N VAL A 37 -24.67 19.13 20.68
CA VAL A 37 -24.16 19.46 22.02
C VAL A 37 -24.22 18.16 22.79
N MET A 38 -23.06 17.53 23.06
CA MET A 38 -22.75 16.67 24.21
C MET A 38 -21.26 16.28 24.16
N THR A 39 -20.48 17.01 24.94
CA THR A 39 -19.38 16.51 25.78
C THR A 39 -19.19 14.99 25.79
N GLY A 40 -18.09 14.50 25.22
CA GLY A 40 -17.60 13.13 25.42
C GLY A 40 -17.38 12.28 24.16
N SER A 41 -16.30 12.54 23.41
CA SER A 41 -15.62 11.53 22.57
C SER A 41 -16.39 10.79 21.45
N ASN A 42 -17.22 11.46 20.64
CA ASN A 42 -17.81 10.84 19.42
C ASN A 42 -16.83 10.75 18.21
N THR A 43 -15.57 10.39 18.47
CA THR A 43 -14.51 10.28 17.44
C THR A 43 -14.84 9.26 16.35
N SER A 44 -15.65 8.24 16.64
CA SER A 44 -15.94 7.16 15.69
C SER A 44 -16.90 7.55 14.58
N VAL A 45 -17.95 8.34 14.89
CA VAL A 45 -18.94 8.76 13.90
C VAL A 45 -18.33 9.78 12.94
N GLU A 46 -17.60 10.75 13.48
CA GLU A 46 -16.89 11.75 12.68
C GLU A 46 -15.87 11.11 11.73
N ARG A 47 -15.11 10.11 12.20
CA ARG A 47 -14.21 9.31 11.35
C ARG A 47 -14.93 8.62 10.18
N ILE A 48 -16.15 8.13 10.38
CA ILE A 48 -16.93 7.47 9.31
C ILE A 48 -17.32 8.47 8.23
N TYR A 49 -17.76 9.68 8.60
CA TYR A 49 -18.11 10.72 7.63
C TYR A 49 -16.88 11.23 6.86
N VAL A 50 -15.76 11.48 7.54
CA VAL A 50 -14.50 11.87 6.90
C VAL A 50 -14.00 10.78 5.94
N ALA A 51 -14.09 9.51 6.34
CA ALA A 51 -13.74 8.40 5.47
C ALA A 51 -14.71 8.27 4.29
N ALA A 52 -16.02 8.45 4.50
CA ALA A 52 -17.02 8.45 3.44
C ALA A 52 -16.71 9.53 2.39
N GLU A 53 -16.38 10.75 2.82
CA GLU A 53 -15.96 11.84 1.93
C GLU A 53 -14.70 11.48 1.13
N LYS A 54 -13.67 10.94 1.81
CA LYS A 54 -12.43 10.49 1.17
C LYS A 54 -12.66 9.44 0.09
N PHE A 55 -13.62 8.54 0.30
CA PHE A 55 -14.00 7.51 -0.67
C PHE A 55 -15.14 7.95 -1.61
N ARG A 56 -15.57 9.22 -1.53
CA ARG A 56 -16.67 9.80 -2.33
C ARG A 56 -18.00 9.02 -2.19
N ILE A 57 -18.28 8.52 -0.99
CA ILE A 57 -19.52 7.81 -0.65
C ILE A 57 -20.59 8.83 -0.27
N THR A 58 -21.76 8.76 -0.91
CA THR A 58 -22.91 9.62 -0.59
C THR A 58 -23.43 9.35 0.81
N THR A 59 -23.55 10.41 1.62
CA THR A 59 -23.99 10.36 3.03
C THR A 59 -25.48 10.66 3.20
N LYS A 60 -26.12 11.32 2.22
CA LYS A 60 -27.53 11.72 2.29
C LYS A 60 -28.45 10.50 2.33
N GLY A 61 -29.31 10.44 3.36
CA GLY A 61 -30.31 9.39 3.52
C GLY A 61 -29.78 8.04 4.01
N LYS A 62 -28.51 7.95 4.42
CA LYS A 62 -27.92 6.72 4.96
C LYS A 62 -27.77 6.79 6.46
N THR A 63 -27.99 5.66 7.12
CA THR A 63 -27.69 5.49 8.54
C THR A 63 -26.17 5.36 8.76
N VAL A 64 -25.71 5.62 9.99
CA VAL A 64 -24.29 5.50 10.35
C VAL A 64 -23.77 4.08 10.13
N ASP A 65 -24.57 3.04 10.41
CA ASP A 65 -24.18 1.65 10.20
C ASP A 65 -24.04 1.27 8.72
N GLN A 66 -24.93 1.79 7.87
CA GLN A 66 -24.82 1.64 6.42
C GLN A 66 -23.55 2.32 5.90
N LEU A 67 -23.30 3.57 6.33
CA LEU A 67 -22.08 4.31 5.99
C LEU A 67 -20.81 3.58 6.44
N ASN A 68 -20.79 3.08 7.68
CA ASN A 68 -19.66 2.33 8.22
C ASN A 68 -19.37 1.06 7.39
N THR A 69 -20.42 0.35 6.99
CA THR A 69 -20.30 -0.86 6.15
C THR A 69 -19.75 -0.54 4.77
N GLU A 70 -20.22 0.53 4.13
CA GLU A 70 -19.72 0.97 2.83
C GLU A 70 -18.28 1.47 2.91
N VAL A 71 -17.94 2.28 3.90
CA VAL A 71 -16.58 2.76 4.15
C VAL A 71 -15.63 1.59 4.35
N LYS A 72 -15.96 0.63 5.22
CA LYS A 72 -15.11 -0.57 5.43
C LYS A 72 -14.91 -1.36 4.14
N ARG A 73 -15.90 -1.43 3.27
CA ARG A 73 -15.79 -2.11 1.97
C ARG A 73 -14.83 -1.36 1.04
N ALA A 74 -14.96 -0.04 0.95
CA ALA A 74 -14.09 0.81 0.17
C ALA A 74 -12.63 0.75 0.68
N GLU A 75 -12.44 0.78 2.00
CA GLU A 75 -11.13 0.64 2.63
C GLU A 75 -10.47 -0.71 2.30
N LYS A 76 -11.20 -1.82 2.41
CA LYS A 76 -10.68 -3.15 2.04
C LYS A 76 -10.27 -3.21 0.57
N GLN A 77 -11.04 -2.61 -0.33
CA GLN A 77 -10.70 -2.54 -1.75
C GLN A 77 -9.45 -1.67 -1.99
N ALA A 78 -9.37 -0.50 -1.38
CA ALA A 78 -8.22 0.39 -1.46
C ALA A 78 -6.95 -0.27 -0.90
N GLN A 79 -7.06 -0.96 0.25
CA GLN A 79 -5.97 -1.70 0.85
C GLN A 79 -5.51 -2.84 -0.06
N LYS A 80 -6.44 -3.61 -0.63
CA LYS A 80 -6.15 -4.65 -1.61
C LYS A 80 -5.37 -4.10 -2.81
N ALA A 81 -5.84 -2.99 -3.39
CA ALA A 81 -5.17 -2.34 -4.52
C ALA A 81 -3.76 -1.86 -4.13
N SER A 82 -3.62 -1.20 -2.98
CA SER A 82 -2.32 -0.74 -2.46
C SER A 82 -1.33 -1.88 -2.22
N THR A 83 -1.79 -2.98 -1.63
CA THR A 83 -0.97 -4.18 -1.42
C THR A 83 -0.51 -4.78 -2.75
N LEU A 84 -1.38 -4.87 -3.75
CA LEU A 84 -1.00 -5.37 -5.08
C LEU A 84 -0.01 -4.44 -5.79
N LEU A 85 -0.17 -3.12 -5.67
CA LEU A 85 0.79 -2.14 -6.21
C LEU A 85 2.15 -2.26 -5.54
N LYS A 86 2.19 -2.41 -4.20
CA LYS A 86 3.44 -2.66 -3.47
C LYS A 86 4.08 -3.97 -3.89
N ALA A 87 3.30 -5.04 -4.01
CA ALA A 87 3.78 -6.33 -4.47
C ALA A 87 4.45 -6.22 -5.85
N LYS A 88 3.82 -5.52 -6.79
CA LYS A 88 4.38 -5.24 -8.12
C LYS A 88 5.69 -4.47 -8.03
N LYS A 89 5.77 -3.42 -7.19
CA LYS A 89 7.01 -2.66 -6.97
C LYS A 89 8.15 -3.52 -6.44
N PHE A 90 7.85 -4.50 -5.60
CA PHE A 90 8.82 -5.44 -5.05
C PHE A 90 9.06 -6.67 -5.93
N GLY A 91 8.41 -6.79 -7.09
CA GLY A 91 8.52 -7.97 -7.97
C GLY A 91 7.91 -9.25 -7.38
N ILE A 92 6.99 -9.12 -6.43
CA ILE A 92 6.35 -10.27 -5.77
C ILE A 92 5.24 -10.82 -6.67
N VAL A 93 5.30 -12.12 -6.96
CA VAL A 93 4.26 -12.84 -7.72
C VAL A 93 2.97 -12.91 -6.89
N THR A 94 1.87 -12.41 -7.46
CA THR A 94 0.56 -12.32 -6.79
C THR A 94 -0.43 -13.42 -7.21
N LYS A 95 -0.17 -14.14 -8.32
CA LYS A 95 -1.06 -15.19 -8.82
C LYS A 95 -1.14 -16.34 -7.82
N GLY A 96 -2.36 -16.73 -7.43
CA GLY A 96 -2.61 -17.83 -6.50
C GLY A 96 -2.37 -17.52 -5.02
N LYS A 97 -2.02 -16.27 -4.67
CA LYS A 97 -1.79 -15.86 -3.28
C LYS A 97 -2.94 -15.02 -2.73
N THR A 98 -3.20 -15.15 -1.43
CA THR A 98 -4.12 -14.26 -0.72
C THR A 98 -3.46 -12.91 -0.44
N ILE A 99 -4.28 -11.88 -0.19
CA ILE A 99 -3.76 -10.53 0.13
C ILE A 99 -2.92 -10.52 1.42
N GLU A 100 -3.27 -11.37 2.38
CA GLU A 100 -2.52 -11.54 3.62
C GLU A 100 -1.13 -12.12 3.35
N GLN A 101 -1.04 -13.18 2.53
CA GLN A 101 0.23 -13.77 2.12
C GLN A 101 1.10 -12.74 1.39
N ILE A 102 0.52 -11.98 0.46
CA ILE A 102 1.22 -10.92 -0.28
C ILE A 102 1.73 -9.84 0.69
N SER A 103 0.91 -9.44 1.67
CA SER A 103 1.29 -8.45 2.69
C SER A 103 2.46 -8.92 3.56
N VAL A 104 2.45 -10.18 3.99
CA VAL A 104 3.55 -10.78 4.75
C VAL A 104 4.84 -10.80 3.93
N GLU A 105 4.75 -11.16 2.65
CA GLU A 105 5.90 -11.22 1.76
C GLU A 105 6.48 -9.82 1.47
N ILE A 106 5.63 -8.80 1.31
CA ILE A 106 6.07 -7.40 1.23
C ILE A 106 6.86 -7.01 2.49
N LYS A 107 6.32 -7.28 3.68
CA LYS A 107 7.02 -6.97 4.95
C LYS A 107 8.36 -7.68 5.05
N ARG A 108 8.44 -8.95 4.63
CA ARG A 108 9.69 -9.72 4.60
C ARG A 108 10.70 -9.07 3.64
N THR A 109 10.27 -8.68 2.45
CA THR A 109 11.13 -8.02 1.46
C THR A 109 11.62 -6.66 1.95
N GLU A 110 10.75 -5.86 2.56
CA GLU A 110 11.13 -4.58 3.19
C GLU A 110 12.17 -4.77 4.30
N LYS A 111 11.97 -5.76 5.18
CA LYS A 111 12.93 -6.08 6.25
C LYS A 111 14.27 -6.54 5.68
N ALA A 112 14.25 -7.36 4.63
CA ALA A 112 15.47 -7.82 3.96
C ALA A 112 16.23 -6.66 3.29
N GLN A 113 15.53 -5.72 2.64
CA GLN A 113 16.17 -4.54 2.06
C GLN A 113 16.77 -3.62 3.13
N LYS A 114 16.05 -3.37 4.22
CA LYS A 114 16.57 -2.60 5.36
C LYS A 114 17.81 -3.26 5.96
N ALA A 115 17.80 -4.57 6.17
CA ALA A 115 18.95 -5.31 6.68
C ALA A 115 20.17 -5.28 5.72
N LYS A 116 19.93 -5.33 4.41
CA LYS A 116 21.00 -5.18 3.41
C LYS A 116 21.60 -3.76 3.44
N ALA A 117 20.77 -2.73 3.57
CA ALA A 117 21.22 -1.35 3.65
C ALA A 117 22.06 -1.12 4.92
N THR A 118 21.60 -1.57 6.08
CA THR A 118 22.36 -1.43 7.34
C THR A 118 23.65 -2.23 7.31
N LYS A 119 23.66 -3.45 6.74
CA LYS A 119 24.89 -4.24 6.56
C LYS A 119 25.87 -3.54 5.61
N ALA A 120 25.39 -2.95 4.52
CA ALA A 120 26.23 -2.20 3.60
C ALA A 120 26.85 -0.96 4.27
N GLU A 121 26.08 -0.25 5.09
CA GLU A 121 26.57 0.89 5.88
C GLU A 121 27.61 0.46 6.93
N ALA A 122 27.33 -0.60 7.69
CA ALA A 122 28.27 -1.17 8.65
C ALA A 122 29.57 -1.64 7.97
N HIS A 123 29.47 -2.27 6.80
CA HIS A 123 30.63 -2.67 6.00
C HIS A 123 31.44 -1.46 5.55
N LYS A 124 30.78 -0.40 5.03
CA LYS A 124 31.45 0.86 4.66
C LYS A 124 32.20 1.47 5.85
N ALA A 125 31.57 1.53 7.02
CA ALA A 125 32.19 2.03 8.24
C ALA A 125 33.41 1.18 8.66
N ALA A 126 33.31 -0.16 8.58
CA ALA A 126 34.40 -1.06 8.89
C ALA A 126 35.59 -0.90 7.92
N VAL A 127 35.33 -0.76 6.62
CA VAL A 127 36.35 -0.50 5.60
C VAL A 127 37.09 0.81 5.88
N VAL A 128 36.36 1.89 6.17
CA VAL A 128 36.95 3.19 6.53
C VAL A 128 37.79 3.08 7.81
N LYS A 129 37.30 2.37 8.83
CA LYS A 129 38.05 2.16 10.09
C LYS A 129 39.35 1.41 9.85
N LYS A 130 39.32 0.30 9.09
CA LYS A 130 40.52 -0.48 8.74
C LYS A 130 41.51 0.38 7.94
N ALA A 131 41.04 1.12 6.95
CA ALA A 131 41.89 1.99 6.13
C ALA A 131 42.62 3.07 6.95
N LYS A 132 41.91 3.73 7.87
CA LYS A 132 42.53 4.69 8.80
C LYS A 132 43.60 4.05 9.67
N SER A 133 43.39 2.81 10.14
CA SER A 133 44.38 2.10 10.98
C SER A 133 45.68 1.75 10.25
N ILE A 134 45.66 1.69 8.91
CA ILE A 134 46.84 1.45 8.07
C ILE A 134 47.33 2.72 7.36
N GLY A 135 46.89 3.90 7.81
CA GLY A 135 47.37 5.19 7.29
C GLY A 135 46.81 5.61 5.94
N ILE A 136 45.76 4.95 5.42
CA ILE A 136 45.16 5.32 4.13
C ILE A 136 44.23 6.53 4.29
N VAL A 137 44.43 7.53 3.43
CA VAL A 137 43.57 8.72 3.36
C VAL A 137 42.19 8.35 2.79
N THR A 138 41.14 8.52 3.58
CA THR A 138 39.76 8.11 3.20
C THR A 138 38.90 9.27 2.66
N LYS A 139 39.35 10.53 2.75
CA LYS A 139 38.55 11.69 2.32
C LYS A 139 38.43 11.72 0.80
N GLY A 140 37.20 11.75 0.29
CA GLY A 140 36.92 11.80 -1.15
C GLY A 140 37.00 10.47 -1.90
N LYS A 141 37.27 9.34 -1.21
CA LYS A 141 37.36 8.00 -1.83
C LYS A 141 36.10 7.18 -1.60
N THR A 142 35.73 6.35 -2.57
CA THR A 142 34.64 5.36 -2.41
C THR A 142 35.09 4.18 -1.54
N ALA A 143 34.13 3.44 -0.99
CA ALA A 143 34.45 2.24 -0.20
C ALA A 143 35.19 1.18 -1.03
N GLU A 144 34.90 1.03 -2.34
CA GLU A 144 35.65 0.12 -3.20
C GLU A 144 37.09 0.59 -3.39
N GLN A 145 37.33 1.88 -3.62
CA GLN A 145 38.67 2.44 -3.78
C GLN A 145 39.52 2.22 -2.51
N ILE A 146 38.92 2.49 -1.35
CA ILE A 146 39.58 2.27 -0.05
C ILE A 146 39.91 0.79 0.16
N LEU A 147 39.00 -0.12 -0.23
CA LEU A 147 39.22 -1.56 -0.12
C LEU A 147 40.38 -2.04 -1.02
N VAL A 148 40.41 -1.58 -2.27
CA VAL A 148 41.48 -1.91 -3.22
C VAL A 148 42.84 -1.41 -2.75
N GLU A 149 42.92 -0.15 -2.29
CA GLU A 149 44.17 0.39 -1.73
C GLU A 149 44.59 -0.36 -0.46
N GLY A 150 43.65 -0.69 0.42
CA GLY A 150 43.91 -1.50 1.61
C GLY A 150 44.49 -2.88 1.29
N GLN A 151 43.97 -3.55 0.27
CA GLN A 151 44.50 -4.84 -0.18
C GLN A 151 45.91 -4.71 -0.78
N ARG A 152 46.20 -3.63 -1.50
CA ARG A 152 47.55 -3.37 -2.04
C ARG A 152 48.55 -3.11 -0.91
N ALA A 153 48.19 -2.28 0.06
CA ALA A 153 49.03 -2.01 1.24
C ALA A 153 49.29 -3.29 2.04
N GLU A 154 48.28 -4.14 2.23
CA GLU A 154 48.43 -5.41 2.94
C GLU A 154 49.33 -6.41 2.20
N LYS A 155 49.25 -6.46 0.86
CA LYS A 155 50.14 -7.28 0.02
C LYS A 155 51.58 -6.77 0.06
N ALA A 156 51.79 -5.45 -0.04
CA ALA A 156 53.11 -4.84 0.05
C ALA A 156 53.77 -5.08 1.42
N ALA A 157 52.99 -5.07 2.50
CA ALA A 157 53.49 -5.41 3.83
C ALA A 157 53.89 -6.89 3.98
N LYS A 158 53.28 -7.80 3.21
CA LYS A 158 53.53 -9.26 3.26
C LYS A 158 54.64 -9.73 2.32
N SER A 159 54.88 -9.04 1.21
CA SER A 159 56.03 -9.27 0.31
C SER A 159 56.88 -8.01 0.23
N PRO A 160 57.65 -7.72 1.29
CA PRO A 160 58.54 -6.58 1.25
C PRO A 160 59.76 -6.95 0.37
N ASP A 161 59.81 -6.36 -0.83
CA ASP A 161 60.80 -6.59 -1.91
C ASP A 161 62.21 -6.06 -1.57
N TRP A 162 62.73 -6.33 -0.36
CA TRP A 162 64.08 -5.92 0.07
C TRP A 162 65.14 -7.02 -0.08
N LYS A 163 65.00 -7.93 -1.03
CA LYS A 163 66.08 -8.88 -1.36
C LYS A 163 67.00 -8.32 -2.43
#